data_AF-G5E0J5-F1
#
_entry.id   AF-G5E0J5-F1
#
_cell.length_a   1.000
_cell.length_b   1.000
_cell.length_c   1.000
_cell.angle_alpha   90.00
_cell.angle_beta   90.00
_cell.angle_gamma   90.00
#
_symmetry.space_group_name_H-M   'P 1'
#
loop_
_entity.id
_entity.type
_entity.pdbx_description
1 polymer ?
#
loop_
_entity_poly.entity_id
_entity_poly.type
_entity_poly.pdbx_seq_one_letter_code
_entity_poly.pdbx_strand_id
1 'polypeptide(L)'
;VCFGKHGEFREVSRAFLKGHSAGVYGFAFSNDSRRMATVSKDGTWKLWDTDVEYKKQQDPYLLYTGHLSIREPCRIALSPDARVVAISSLFDITVFSTRTGEVEEEFLSVHGDAITDLTFDTANKFLVSSGERAIRVFHNTAGYRAAIADMKDLLKKATNKGTKDRLQQQINDAQSALDAVCK
;
A
#
# COMPACT_ATOMS: atom_id res chain seq x y z
N VAL A 1 8.29 -20.06 -6.59
CA VAL A 1 9.11 -21.29 -6.49
C VAL A 1 8.18 -22.46 -6.26
N CYS A 2 8.36 -23.55 -6.99
CA CYS A 2 7.56 -24.76 -6.84
C CYS A 2 8.36 -25.76 -6.01
N PHE A 3 7.75 -26.25 -4.92
CA PHE A 3 8.26 -27.39 -4.16
C PHE A 3 7.40 -28.62 -4.44
N GLY A 4 8.01 -29.78 -4.44
CA GLY A 4 7.27 -31.03 -4.48
C GLY A 4 6.69 -31.40 -3.11
N LYS A 5 6.03 -32.57 -3.06
CA LYS A 5 5.28 -33.00 -1.87
C LYS A 5 6.19 -33.28 -0.66
N HIS A 6 7.50 -33.36 -0.84
CA HIS A 6 8.47 -33.66 0.22
C HIS A 6 9.40 -32.48 0.48
N GLY A 7 9.02 -31.27 0.03
CA GLY A 7 9.80 -30.06 0.23
C GLY A 7 11.02 -29.96 -0.70
N GLU A 8 11.16 -30.86 -1.67
CA GLU A 8 12.21 -30.78 -2.67
C GLU A 8 11.92 -29.62 -3.64
N PHE A 9 12.93 -28.79 -3.90
CA PHE A 9 12.85 -27.75 -4.92
C PHE A 9 12.60 -28.41 -6.29
N ARG A 10 11.62 -27.91 -7.05
CA ARG A 10 11.36 -28.36 -8.43
C ARG A 10 11.81 -27.34 -9.46
N GLU A 11 11.27 -26.14 -9.38
CA GLU A 11 11.49 -25.12 -10.40
C GLU A 11 11.16 -23.71 -9.88
N VAL A 12 11.67 -22.71 -10.59
CA VAL A 12 11.26 -21.31 -10.44
C VAL A 12 10.37 -20.95 -11.62
N SER A 13 9.05 -20.83 -11.39
CA SER A 13 8.17 -20.15 -12.34
C SER A 13 8.48 -18.66 -12.32
N ARG A 14 8.80 -18.09 -13.48
CA ARG A 14 9.04 -16.65 -13.66
C ARG A 14 7.73 -15.98 -14.08
N ALA A 15 7.38 -14.89 -13.40
CA ALA A 15 6.33 -13.99 -13.83
C ALA A 15 6.94 -12.59 -14.05
N PHE A 16 6.44 -11.87 -15.05
CA PHE A 16 6.96 -10.57 -15.42
C PHE A 16 5.89 -9.51 -15.22
N LEU A 17 6.15 -8.56 -14.32
CA LEU A 17 5.29 -7.38 -14.16
C LEU A 17 5.69 -6.34 -15.19
N LYS A 18 5.17 -6.52 -16.41
CA LYS A 18 5.45 -5.65 -17.55
C LYS A 18 4.62 -4.38 -17.44
N GLY A 19 5.26 -3.22 -17.60
CA GLY A 19 4.53 -1.95 -17.69
C GLY A 19 5.32 -0.71 -17.30
N HIS A 20 6.39 -0.86 -16.52
CA HIS A 20 7.32 0.24 -16.29
C HIS A 20 8.24 0.42 -17.51
N SER A 21 8.49 1.66 -17.89
CA SER A 21 9.34 2.02 -19.05
C SER A 21 10.76 2.43 -18.65
N ALA A 22 11.05 2.47 -17.35
CA ALA A 22 12.37 2.76 -16.81
C ALA A 22 12.66 1.90 -15.56
N GLY A 23 13.80 2.15 -14.90
CA GLY A 23 14.23 1.40 -13.73
C GLY A 23 13.25 1.50 -12.56
N VAL A 24 12.90 0.35 -11.97
CA VAL A 24 12.07 0.25 -10.76
C VAL A 24 12.94 0.50 -9.54
N TYR A 25 12.56 1.47 -8.70
CA TYR A 25 13.31 1.80 -7.48
C TYR A 25 12.95 0.89 -6.31
N GLY A 26 11.71 0.44 -6.23
CA GLY A 26 11.24 -0.36 -5.12
C GLY A 26 9.89 -0.99 -5.37
N PHE A 27 9.55 -1.93 -4.48
CA PHE A 27 8.27 -2.62 -4.45
C PHE A 27 7.87 -2.93 -3.00
N ALA A 28 6.59 -3.16 -2.76
CA ALA A 28 6.05 -3.58 -1.46
C ALA A 28 4.81 -4.46 -1.62
N PHE A 29 4.68 -5.50 -0.80
CA PHE A 29 3.53 -6.41 -0.77
C PHE A 29 2.54 -6.06 0.32
N SER A 30 1.27 -6.43 0.13
CA SER A 30 0.27 -6.51 1.20
C SER A 30 0.53 -7.74 2.08
N ASN A 31 -0.03 -7.75 3.30
CA ASN A 31 0.19 -8.87 4.23
C ASN A 31 -0.32 -10.21 3.71
N ASP A 32 -1.38 -10.20 2.91
CA ASP A 32 -1.94 -11.41 2.28
C ASP A 32 -1.20 -11.82 0.99
N SER A 33 -0.18 -11.05 0.58
CA SER A 33 0.58 -11.25 -0.67
C SER A 33 -0.28 -11.23 -1.95
N ARG A 34 -1.50 -10.72 -1.88
CA ARG A 34 -2.42 -10.61 -3.04
C ARG A 34 -2.28 -9.29 -3.79
N ARG A 35 -1.64 -8.30 -3.18
CA ARG A 35 -1.36 -7.01 -3.79
C ARG A 35 0.12 -6.70 -3.69
N MET A 36 0.62 -6.02 -4.71
CA MET A 36 1.96 -5.45 -4.70
C MET A 36 1.92 -4.06 -5.31
N ALA A 37 2.68 -3.12 -4.75
CA ALA A 37 2.90 -1.81 -5.33
C ALA A 37 4.35 -1.68 -5.80
N THR A 38 4.59 -0.95 -6.88
CA THR A 38 5.92 -0.65 -7.44
C THR A 38 6.06 0.83 -7.75
N VAL A 39 7.27 1.38 -7.65
CA VAL A 39 7.59 2.77 -8.07
C VAL A 39 8.81 2.78 -8.98
N SER A 40 8.78 3.60 -10.02
CA SER A 40 9.77 3.58 -11.11
C SER A 40 10.23 4.97 -11.50
N LYS A 41 11.45 5.06 -12.04
CA LYS A 41 12.03 6.25 -12.66
C LYS A 41 11.18 6.85 -13.79
N ASP A 42 10.24 6.08 -14.34
CA ASP A 42 9.34 6.55 -15.40
C ASP A 42 8.26 7.55 -14.91
N GLY A 43 8.28 7.95 -13.65
CA GLY A 43 7.32 8.90 -13.08
C GLY A 43 6.02 8.24 -12.63
N THR A 44 5.97 6.90 -12.60
CA THR A 44 4.77 6.15 -12.23
C THR A 44 4.99 5.25 -11.03
N TRP A 45 3.90 5.04 -10.31
CA TRP A 45 3.73 3.91 -9.42
C TRP A 45 2.60 3.03 -9.94
N LYS A 46 2.68 1.74 -9.65
CA LYS A 46 1.70 0.75 -10.12
C LYS A 46 1.25 -0.14 -8.99
N LEU A 47 -0.03 -0.49 -9.00
CA LEU A 47 -0.61 -1.50 -8.12
C LEU A 47 -0.94 -2.74 -8.94
N TRP A 48 -0.61 -3.90 -8.39
CA TRP A 48 -0.72 -5.19 -9.04
C TRP A 48 -1.57 -6.14 -8.21
N ASP A 49 -2.37 -6.95 -8.90
CA ASP A 49 -2.95 -8.17 -8.36
C ASP A 49 -1.96 -9.31 -8.55
N THR A 50 -1.47 -9.86 -7.44
CA THR A 50 -0.52 -10.97 -7.42
C THR A 50 -1.17 -12.29 -7.03
N ASP A 51 -2.49 -12.32 -6.80
CA ASP A 51 -3.25 -13.55 -6.56
C ASP A 51 -3.53 -14.28 -7.89
N VAL A 52 -2.46 -14.79 -8.51
CA VAL A 52 -2.50 -15.43 -9.83
C VAL A 52 -2.00 -16.86 -9.79
N GLU A 53 -2.44 -17.67 -10.75
CA GLU A 53 -1.98 -19.06 -10.88
C GLU A 53 -0.61 -19.10 -11.56
N TYR A 54 0.46 -18.83 -10.80
CA TYR A 54 1.85 -18.86 -11.30
C TYR A 54 2.26 -20.20 -11.95
N LYS A 55 1.62 -21.32 -11.56
CA LYS A 55 1.82 -22.64 -12.19
C LYS A 55 1.27 -22.71 -13.62
N LYS A 56 0.27 -21.89 -13.94
CA LYS A 56 -0.29 -21.72 -15.28
C LYS A 56 0.38 -20.58 -16.04
N GLN A 57 1.52 -20.08 -15.55
CA GLN A 57 2.27 -18.97 -16.16
C GLN A 57 1.44 -17.70 -16.31
N GLN A 58 0.50 -17.45 -15.37
CA GLN A 58 -0.21 -16.18 -15.32
C GLN A 58 0.71 -15.10 -14.76
N ASP A 59 0.78 -13.98 -15.49
CA ASP A 59 1.44 -12.76 -15.00
C ASP A 59 0.50 -11.99 -14.06
N PRO A 60 1.02 -11.30 -13.02
CA PRO A 60 0.24 -10.38 -12.20
C PRO A 60 -0.51 -9.33 -13.03
N TYR A 61 -1.72 -8.99 -12.61
CA TYR A 61 -2.57 -8.04 -13.32
C TYR A 61 -2.31 -6.61 -12.85
N LEU A 62 -2.16 -5.67 -13.78
CA LEU A 62 -2.09 -4.24 -13.43
C LEU A 62 -3.48 -3.76 -13.00
N LEU A 63 -3.61 -3.34 -11.74
CA LEU A 63 -4.85 -2.78 -11.19
C LEU A 63 -4.90 -1.27 -11.38
N TYR A 64 -3.76 -0.60 -11.19
CA TYR A 64 -3.70 0.85 -11.20
C TYR A 64 -2.34 1.37 -11.66
N THR A 65 -2.32 2.52 -12.35
CA THR A 65 -1.11 3.32 -12.61
C THR A 65 -1.34 4.73 -12.11
N GLY A 66 -0.57 5.13 -11.11
CA GLY A 66 -0.55 6.51 -10.63
C GLY A 66 0.71 7.24 -11.08
N HIS A 67 0.65 8.56 -11.02
CA HIS A 67 1.71 9.44 -11.45
C HIS A 67 2.23 10.24 -10.26
N LEU A 68 3.55 10.48 -10.24
CA LEU A 68 4.17 11.32 -9.24
C LEU A 68 5.38 12.05 -9.83
N SER A 69 5.68 13.21 -9.26
CA SER A 69 6.95 13.91 -9.55
C SER A 69 8.06 13.29 -8.73
N ILE A 70 9.04 12.69 -9.40
CA ILE A 70 10.06 11.86 -8.77
C ILE A 70 11.35 12.66 -8.58
N ARG A 71 11.87 12.63 -7.37
CA ARG A 71 13.21 13.06 -6.99
C ARG A 71 13.89 11.88 -6.33
N GLU A 72 15.04 11.49 -6.88
CA GLU A 72 15.79 10.35 -6.36
C GLU A 72 16.47 10.72 -5.03
N PRO A 73 16.59 9.77 -4.07
CA PRO A 73 16.08 8.39 -4.12
C PRO A 73 14.61 8.28 -3.73
N CYS A 74 13.96 7.18 -4.16
CA CYS A 74 12.59 6.84 -3.80
C CYS A 74 12.50 5.56 -2.98
N ARG A 75 11.53 5.51 -2.07
CA ARG A 75 11.06 4.31 -1.36
C ARG A 75 9.56 4.18 -1.53
N ILE A 76 9.05 2.97 -1.35
CA ILE A 76 7.63 2.67 -1.44
C ILE A 76 7.23 1.73 -0.31
N ALA A 77 6.08 1.99 0.29
CA ALA A 77 5.44 1.13 1.26
C ALA A 77 3.97 0.96 0.88
N LEU A 78 3.49 -0.28 0.81
CA LEU A 78 2.08 -0.59 0.68
C LEU A 78 1.53 -0.84 2.08
N SER A 79 0.39 -0.24 2.44
CA SER A 79 -0.24 -0.57 3.72
C SER A 79 -0.56 -2.07 3.76
N PRO A 80 -0.41 -2.74 4.90
CA PRO A 80 -0.72 -4.16 5.02
C PRO A 80 -2.11 -4.57 4.51
N ASP A 81 -3.11 -3.69 4.63
CA ASP A 81 -4.48 -3.87 4.11
C ASP A 81 -4.66 -3.47 2.63
N ALA A 82 -3.58 -3.08 1.96
CA ALA A 82 -3.49 -2.64 0.58
C ALA A 82 -4.36 -1.45 0.20
N ARG A 83 -4.84 -0.64 1.16
CA ARG A 83 -5.71 0.52 0.90
C ARG A 83 -4.99 1.79 0.52
N VAL A 84 -3.74 1.94 0.96
CA VAL A 84 -2.93 3.12 0.65
C VAL A 84 -1.49 2.72 0.32
N VAL A 85 -0.85 3.51 -0.53
CA VAL A 85 0.58 3.39 -0.83
C VAL A 85 1.28 4.68 -0.45
N ALA A 86 2.36 4.59 0.32
CA ALA A 86 3.22 5.72 0.64
C ALA A 86 4.47 5.64 -0.22
N ILE A 87 4.86 6.75 -0.83
CA ILE A 87 6.05 6.85 -1.68
C ILE A 87 6.87 8.03 -1.19
N SER A 88 8.15 7.79 -0.91
CA SER A 88 9.09 8.89 -0.65
C SER A 88 9.75 9.37 -1.95
N SER A 89 9.99 10.67 -2.01
CA SER A 89 10.67 11.35 -3.12
C SER A 89 11.69 12.30 -2.51
N LEU A 90 12.95 11.86 -2.46
CA LEU A 90 14.04 12.49 -1.70
C LEU A 90 13.68 12.61 -0.21
N PHE A 91 13.19 13.77 0.23
CA PHE A 91 12.84 14.06 1.63
C PHE A 91 11.32 14.24 1.86
N ASP A 92 10.52 14.16 0.80
CA ASP A 92 9.06 14.28 0.86
C ASP A 92 8.42 12.88 0.89
N ILE A 93 7.20 12.79 1.40
CA ILE A 93 6.37 11.58 1.36
C ILE A 93 5.01 11.94 0.78
N THR A 94 4.57 11.19 -0.22
CA THR A 94 3.20 11.27 -0.77
C THR A 94 2.48 9.96 -0.52
N VAL A 95 1.26 10.04 0.01
CA VAL A 95 0.39 8.89 0.25
C VAL A 95 -0.75 8.92 -0.76
N PHE A 96 -0.95 7.82 -1.46
CA PHE A 96 -2.00 7.66 -2.45
C PHE A 96 -3.03 6.61 -2.02
N SER A 97 -4.27 6.82 -2.42
CA SER A 97 -5.34 5.83 -2.34
C SER A 97 -5.11 4.74 -3.38
N THR A 98 -5.15 3.46 -3.02
CA THR A 98 -5.05 2.37 -4.01
C THR A 98 -6.34 2.12 -4.78
N ARG A 99 -7.45 2.74 -4.34
CA ARG A 99 -8.78 2.64 -4.96
C ARG A 99 -8.97 3.66 -6.07
N THR A 100 -8.51 4.88 -5.87
CA THR A 100 -8.67 6.02 -6.80
C THR A 100 -7.35 6.40 -7.47
N GLY A 101 -6.23 6.11 -6.80
CA GLY A 101 -4.88 6.52 -7.15
C GLY A 101 -4.59 8.00 -7.02
N GLU A 102 -5.53 8.73 -6.42
CA GLU A 102 -5.36 10.12 -6.08
C GLU A 102 -4.47 10.26 -4.85
N VAL A 103 -3.85 11.42 -4.73
CA VAL A 103 -3.09 11.82 -3.55
C VAL A 103 -4.07 12.04 -2.40
N GLU A 104 -3.83 11.35 -1.29
CA GLU A 104 -4.60 11.51 -0.04
C GLU A 104 -3.86 12.46 0.92
N GLU A 105 -2.53 12.32 1.02
CA GLU A 105 -1.71 13.11 1.95
C GLU A 105 -0.33 13.41 1.36
N GLU A 106 0.21 14.58 1.69
CA GLU A 106 1.57 15.00 1.38
C GLU A 106 2.27 15.51 2.63
N PHE A 107 3.44 14.94 2.92
CA PHE A 107 4.33 15.38 3.97
C PHE A 107 5.59 15.95 3.31
N LEU A 108 5.76 17.26 3.43
CA LEU A 108 6.87 17.99 2.80
C LEU A 108 8.03 18.16 3.77
N SER A 109 9.25 18.01 3.27
CA SER A 109 10.50 18.18 4.04
C SER A 109 10.49 17.37 5.34
N VAL A 110 10.10 16.10 5.24
CA VAL A 110 9.97 15.20 6.38
C VAL A 110 11.31 14.99 7.07
N HIS A 111 12.38 14.84 6.27
CA HIS A 111 13.76 14.80 6.76
C HIS A 111 14.55 15.94 6.10
N GLY A 112 15.66 16.36 6.71
CA GLY A 112 16.61 17.31 6.11
C GLY A 112 17.53 16.69 5.06
N ASP A 113 17.51 15.36 4.95
CA ASP A 113 18.22 14.57 3.94
C ASP A 113 17.29 13.48 3.37
N ALA A 114 17.78 12.73 2.38
CA ALA A 114 17.04 11.67 1.73
C ALA A 114 16.49 10.63 2.72
N ILE A 115 15.23 10.24 2.52
CA ILE A 115 14.60 9.14 3.22
C ILE A 115 15.27 7.83 2.80
N THR A 116 15.85 7.15 3.76
CA THR A 116 16.58 5.89 3.56
C THR A 116 15.67 4.67 3.59
N ASP A 117 14.56 4.74 4.34
CA ASP A 117 13.56 3.67 4.42
C ASP A 117 12.17 4.22 4.76
N LEU A 118 11.13 3.49 4.32
CA LEU A 118 9.73 3.85 4.49
C LEU A 118 8.91 2.56 4.65
N THR A 119 8.14 2.44 5.74
CA THR A 119 7.36 1.22 6.00
C THR A 119 6.10 1.50 6.81
N PHE A 120 5.06 0.70 6.61
CA PHE A 120 3.91 0.66 7.51
C PHE A 120 4.14 -0.38 8.61
N ASP A 121 3.60 -0.13 9.81
CA ASP A 121 3.54 -1.17 10.82
C ASP A 121 2.53 -2.27 10.44
N THR A 122 2.70 -3.46 11.00
CA THR A 122 1.85 -4.62 10.66
C THR A 122 0.38 -4.46 11.05
N ALA A 123 0.05 -3.53 11.95
CA ALA A 123 -1.31 -3.26 12.39
C ALA A 123 -1.99 -2.12 11.63
N ASN A 124 -1.38 -1.58 10.56
CA ASN A 124 -1.88 -0.45 9.74
C ASN A 124 -2.08 0.87 10.51
N LYS A 125 -1.47 1.04 11.69
CA LYS A 125 -1.65 2.23 12.53
C LYS A 125 -0.70 3.36 12.17
N PHE A 126 0.50 3.03 11.73
CA PHE A 126 1.60 3.96 11.55
C PHE A 126 2.32 3.76 10.23
N LEU A 127 2.68 4.88 9.62
CA LEU A 127 3.73 4.97 8.61
C LEU A 127 5.01 5.44 9.32
N VAL A 128 6.14 4.82 9.02
CA VAL A 128 7.43 5.09 9.63
C VAL A 128 8.43 5.40 8.53
N SER A 129 9.13 6.53 8.65
CA SER A 129 10.23 6.91 7.77
C SER A 129 11.54 7.01 8.55
N SER A 130 12.64 6.63 7.90
CA SER A 130 13.99 6.88 8.39
C SER A 130 14.75 7.77 7.42
N GLY A 131 15.58 8.65 7.95
CA GLY A 131 16.40 9.59 7.20
C GLY A 131 17.18 10.46 8.18
N GLU A 132 18.30 11.02 7.74
CA GLU A 132 19.27 11.65 8.63
C GLU A 132 19.66 10.75 9.82
N ARG A 133 19.65 11.26 11.06
CA ARG A 133 19.85 10.51 12.30
C ARG A 133 18.53 10.31 13.06
N ALA A 134 17.40 10.28 12.36
CA ALA A 134 16.08 10.26 12.97
C ALA A 134 15.12 9.26 12.31
N ILE A 135 14.17 8.79 13.11
CA ILE A 135 13.00 8.05 12.66
C ILE A 135 11.78 8.94 12.93
N ARG A 136 10.88 9.05 11.97
CA ARG A 136 9.60 9.76 12.13
C ARG A 136 8.46 8.78 11.99
N VAL A 137 7.45 8.96 12.83
CA VAL A 137 6.26 8.10 12.90
C VAL A 137 5.04 8.96 12.66
N PHE A 138 4.24 8.56 11.70
CA PHE A 138 3.00 9.20 11.28
C PHE A 138 1.85 8.25 11.56
N HIS A 139 0.73 8.76 12.04
CA HIS A 139 -0.48 7.96 12.04
C HIS A 139 -0.95 7.74 10.60
N ASN A 140 -1.41 6.53 10.28
CA ASN A 140 -1.95 6.18 8.97
C ASN A 140 -3.40 6.67 8.80
N THR A 141 -3.59 7.99 8.86
CA THR A 141 -4.91 8.64 8.74
C THR A 141 -5.58 8.35 7.40
N ALA A 142 -4.81 8.34 6.31
CA ALA A 142 -5.30 7.93 4.98
C ALA A 142 -5.85 6.50 4.98
N GLY A 143 -5.13 5.54 5.57
CA GLY A 143 -5.59 4.15 5.71
C GLY A 143 -6.88 4.01 6.52
N TYR A 144 -7.01 4.74 7.64
CA TYR A 144 -8.25 4.77 8.43
C TYR A 144 -9.43 5.33 7.62
N ARG A 145 -9.24 6.43 6.88
CA ARG A 145 -10.30 6.99 6.01
C ARG A 145 -10.71 5.99 4.94
N ALA A 146 -9.75 5.34 4.30
CA ALA A 146 -10.01 4.31 3.29
C ALA A 146 -10.80 3.12 3.87
N ALA A 147 -10.44 2.67 5.07
CA ALA A 147 -11.14 1.60 5.78
C ALA A 147 -12.59 1.94 6.10
N ILE A 148 -12.83 3.14 6.60
CA ILE A 148 -14.18 3.64 6.89
C ILE A 148 -15.02 3.72 5.61
N ALA A 149 -14.44 4.18 4.51
CA ALA A 149 -15.13 4.23 3.21
C ALA A 149 -15.55 2.82 2.74
N ASP A 150 -14.67 1.83 2.83
CA ASP A 150 -14.99 0.45 2.45
C ASP A 150 -16.12 -0.13 3.31
N MET A 151 -16.06 0.09 4.63
CA MET A 151 -17.11 -0.37 5.55
C MET A 151 -18.46 0.30 5.27
N LYS A 152 -18.47 1.59 4.92
CA LYS A 152 -19.68 2.31 4.51
C LYS A 152 -20.28 1.73 3.23
N ASP A 153 -19.46 1.34 2.26
CA ASP A 153 -19.93 0.71 1.03
C ASP A 153 -20.45 -0.72 1.25
N LEU A 154 -19.82 -1.48 2.15
CA LEU A 154 -20.34 -2.77 2.59
C LEU A 154 -21.68 -2.62 3.33
N LEU A 155 -21.82 -1.60 4.16
CA LEU A 155 -23.06 -1.33 4.91
C LEU A 155 -24.23 -1.04 3.96
N LYS A 156 -24.00 -0.26 2.89
CA LYS A 156 -25.01 0.02 1.85
C LYS A 156 -25.47 -1.27 1.15
N LYS A 157 -24.57 -2.22 0.92
CA LYS A 157 -24.85 -3.49 0.25
C LYS A 157 -25.44 -4.56 1.17
N ALA A 158 -25.26 -4.43 2.48
CA ALA A 158 -25.72 -5.41 3.45
C ALA A 158 -27.27 -5.44 3.50
N THR A 159 -27.84 -6.65 3.57
CA THR A 159 -29.29 -6.86 3.68
C THR A 159 -29.69 -7.30 5.10
N ASN A 160 -28.85 -8.08 5.77
CA ASN A 160 -29.08 -8.59 7.13
C ASN A 160 -28.88 -7.49 8.18
N LYS A 161 -29.88 -7.32 9.07
CA LYS A 161 -29.85 -6.37 10.19
C LYS A 161 -28.62 -6.55 11.10
N GLY A 162 -28.30 -7.77 11.51
CA GLY A 162 -27.14 -8.03 12.38
C GLY A 162 -25.81 -7.65 11.72
N THR A 163 -25.69 -7.87 10.40
CA THR A 163 -24.51 -7.42 9.64
C THR A 163 -24.43 -5.91 9.59
N LYS A 164 -25.57 -5.22 9.39
CA LYS A 164 -25.64 -3.75 9.40
C LYS A 164 -25.23 -3.19 10.75
N ASP A 165 -25.79 -3.72 11.83
CA ASP A 165 -25.50 -3.26 13.20
C ASP A 165 -24.00 -3.43 13.51
N ARG A 166 -23.40 -4.57 13.14
CA ARG A 166 -21.95 -4.81 13.30
C ARG A 166 -21.10 -3.83 12.50
N LEU A 167 -21.42 -3.63 11.22
CA LEU A 167 -20.67 -2.69 10.35
C LEU A 167 -20.79 -1.26 10.88
N GLN A 168 -21.97 -0.86 11.33
CA GLN A 168 -22.18 0.47 11.90
C GLN A 168 -21.34 0.69 13.16
N GLN A 169 -21.28 -0.30 14.06
CA GLN A 169 -20.42 -0.23 15.24
C GLN A 169 -18.94 -0.08 14.84
N GLN A 170 -18.46 -0.91 13.90
CA GLN A 170 -17.08 -0.84 13.43
C GLN A 170 -16.74 0.51 12.77
N ILE A 171 -17.69 1.10 12.04
CA ILE A 171 -17.53 2.45 11.46
C ILE A 171 -17.43 3.49 12.57
N ASN A 172 -18.28 3.43 13.59
CA ASN A 172 -18.28 4.39 14.70
C ASN A 172 -16.96 4.31 15.50
N ASP A 173 -16.48 3.10 15.78
CA ASP A 173 -15.23 2.87 16.49
C ASP A 173 -14.04 3.39 15.68
N ALA A 174 -13.99 3.09 14.38
CA ALA A 174 -12.93 3.56 13.48
C ALA A 174 -12.95 5.08 13.31
N GLN A 175 -14.14 5.71 13.21
CA GLN A 175 -14.27 7.16 13.14
C GLN A 175 -13.78 7.82 14.43
N SER A 176 -14.15 7.27 15.59
CA SER A 176 -13.69 7.76 16.89
C SER A 176 -12.16 7.67 17.03
N ALA A 177 -11.57 6.58 16.56
CA ALA A 177 -10.10 6.42 16.54
C ALA A 177 -9.42 7.43 15.62
N LEU A 178 -9.99 7.68 14.42
CA LEU A 178 -9.49 8.68 13.48
C LEU A 178 -9.59 10.10 14.06
N ASP A 179 -10.71 10.44 14.69
CA ASP A 179 -10.93 11.75 15.30
C ASP A 179 -10.01 12.01 16.49
N ALA A 180 -9.63 10.96 17.22
CA ALA A 180 -8.65 11.07 18.31
C ALA A 180 -7.23 11.37 17.83
N VAL A 181 -6.90 10.94 16.60
CA VAL A 181 -5.59 11.13 15.97
C VAL A 181 -5.49 12.49 15.26
N CYS A 182 -6.59 13.02 14.75
CA CYS A 182 -6.61 14.28 13.99
C CYS A 182 -6.73 15.56 14.85
N LYS A 183 -6.72 15.44 16.19
CA LYS A 183 -6.78 16.57 17.14
C LYS A 183 -5.38 17.07 17.49
#